data_AF-A0A7Z7NCJ0-F1
#
_entry.id   AF-A0A7Z7NCJ0-F1
#
_cell.length_a   1.000
_cell.length_b   1.000
_cell.length_c   1.000
_cell.angle_alpha   90.00
_cell.angle_beta   90.00
_cell.angle_gamma   90.00
#
_symmetry.space_group_name_H-M   'P 1'
#
loop_
_entity.id
_entity.type
_entity.pdbx_description
1 polymer ?
#
loop_
_entity_poly.entity_id
_entity_poly.type
_entity_poly.pdbx_seq_one_letter_code
_entity_poly.pdbx_strand_id
1 'polypeptide(L)'
;MSMRSICVAVLLMAPVVLVEASSAHADTGINGYVQCLGGDAKPPPPGVSAENWFPSVHVIQTDFDGGVPPAQIVQILVGMGVNPDDAATRVRCFVAYQPRGQGH
;
A
#
# COMPACT_ATOMS: atom_id res chain seq x y z
N MET A 1 -38.39 15.68 53.47
CA MET A 1 -38.48 14.59 52.48
C MET A 1 -37.57 14.97 51.33
N SER A 2 -36.42 14.31 51.20
CA SER A 2 -35.36 14.66 50.25
C SER A 2 -35.54 13.85 48.97
N MET A 3 -35.76 14.51 47.83
CA MET A 3 -35.91 13.86 46.53
C MET A 3 -34.72 14.26 45.65
N ARG A 4 -33.82 13.29 45.42
CA ARG A 4 -32.63 13.43 44.57
C ARG A 4 -33.04 13.30 43.11
N SER A 5 -32.91 14.37 42.32
CA SER A 5 -33.00 14.30 40.87
C SER A 5 -31.83 13.50 40.31
N ILE A 6 -32.13 12.45 39.55
CA ILE A 6 -31.16 11.60 38.86
C ILE A 6 -30.84 12.26 37.51
N CYS A 7 -29.58 12.62 37.29
CA CYS A 7 -29.09 13.08 36.00
C CYS A 7 -29.05 11.90 35.02
N VAL A 8 -29.82 11.97 33.94
CA VAL A 8 -29.70 11.04 32.80
C VAL A 8 -28.81 11.70 31.75
N ALA A 9 -27.53 11.34 31.73
CA ALA A 9 -26.64 11.70 30.62
C ALA A 9 -26.87 10.68 29.50
N VAL A 10 -27.50 11.12 28.41
CA VAL A 10 -27.69 10.34 27.19
C VAL A 10 -26.31 10.12 26.54
N LEU A 11 -25.84 8.87 26.56
CA LEU A 11 -24.69 8.41 25.80
C LEU A 11 -25.03 8.48 24.30
N LEU A 12 -24.52 9.50 23.62
CA LEU A 12 -24.46 9.53 22.16
C LEU A 12 -23.42 8.51 21.69
N MET A 13 -23.84 7.26 21.49
CA MET A 13 -23.09 6.28 20.71
C MET A 13 -23.15 6.72 19.25
N ALA A 14 -22.13 7.42 18.77
CA ALA A 14 -21.96 7.62 17.34
C ALA A 14 -21.65 6.26 16.69
N PRO A 15 -22.34 5.85 15.61
CA PRO A 15 -21.87 4.74 14.81
C PRO A 15 -20.62 5.24 14.10
N VAL A 16 -19.45 4.96 14.67
CA VAL A 16 -18.23 4.90 13.86
C VAL A 16 -18.50 3.78 12.88
N VAL A 17 -18.94 4.16 11.69
CA VAL A 17 -18.84 3.35 10.48
C VAL A 17 -17.40 2.87 10.46
N LEU A 18 -17.21 1.62 10.86
CA LEU A 18 -16.05 0.84 10.51
C LEU A 18 -16.08 0.81 8.98
N VAL A 19 -15.50 1.85 8.38
CA VAL A 19 -15.04 1.83 6.99
C VAL A 19 -14.34 0.50 6.88
N GLU A 20 -14.90 -0.33 6.01
CA GLU A 20 -14.50 -1.69 5.76
C GLU A 20 -12.98 -1.78 5.89
N ALA A 21 -12.52 -2.53 6.89
CA ALA A 21 -11.14 -2.94 6.94
C ALA A 21 -10.92 -3.80 5.70
N SER A 22 -10.54 -3.16 4.59
CA SER A 22 -10.15 -3.80 3.34
C SER A 22 -9.19 -4.91 3.72
N SER A 23 -9.64 -6.17 3.56
CA SER A 23 -8.87 -7.42 3.68
C SER A 23 -7.51 -7.24 4.37
N ALA A 24 -7.52 -7.27 5.71
CA ALA A 24 -6.33 -7.11 6.53
C ALA A 24 -5.21 -8.11 6.12
N HIS A 25 -4.13 -7.57 5.54
CA HIS A 25 -2.75 -8.08 5.58
C HIS A 25 -2.37 -9.42 4.91
N ALA A 26 -3.30 -10.22 4.38
CA ALA A 26 -2.93 -11.52 3.80
C ALA A 26 -2.13 -11.38 2.49
N ASP A 27 -2.42 -10.37 1.68
CA ASP A 27 -1.74 -10.14 0.41
C ASP A 27 -0.63 -9.09 0.52
N THR A 28 0.08 -8.99 1.65
CA THR A 28 1.29 -8.16 1.69
C THR A 28 2.43 -8.79 0.88
N GLY A 29 3.47 -8.01 0.56
CA GLY A 29 4.60 -8.48 -0.22
C GLY A 29 4.34 -8.58 -1.72
N ILE A 30 5.06 -9.48 -2.38
CA ILE A 30 5.14 -9.52 -3.84
C ILE A 30 3.81 -9.88 -4.52
N ASN A 31 3.00 -10.73 -3.88
CA ASN A 31 1.73 -11.18 -4.44
C ASN A 31 0.69 -10.06 -4.49
N GLY A 32 0.52 -9.28 -3.41
CA GLY A 32 -0.39 -8.14 -3.45
C GLY A 32 0.10 -7.02 -4.36
N TYR A 33 1.42 -6.82 -4.47
CA TYR A 33 1.96 -5.89 -5.46
C TYR A 33 1.56 -6.28 -6.89
N VAL A 34 1.73 -7.56 -7.25
CA VAL A 34 1.33 -8.08 -8.56
C VAL A 34 -0.17 -7.91 -8.79
N GLN A 35 -0.99 -8.25 -7.80
CA GLN A 35 -2.44 -8.09 -7.88
C GLN A 35 -2.86 -6.63 -8.03
N CYS A 36 -2.15 -5.71 -7.36
CA CYS A 36 -2.40 -4.27 -7.45
C CYS A 36 -1.98 -3.67 -8.79
N LEU A 37 -0.89 -4.15 -9.39
CA LEU A 37 -0.51 -3.78 -10.76
C LEU A 37 -1.56 -4.25 -11.76
N GLY A 38 -2.11 -5.46 -11.55
CA GLY A 38 -3.09 -6.07 -12.43
C GLY A 38 -2.52 -6.41 -13.81
N GLY A 39 -3.42 -6.62 -14.77
CA GLY A 39 -3.06 -6.99 -16.14
C GLY A 39 -2.27 -8.29 -16.21
N ASP A 40 -1.15 -8.27 -16.95
CA ASP A 40 -0.29 -9.44 -17.16
C ASP A 40 0.82 -9.61 -16.12
N ALA A 41 0.85 -8.78 -15.07
CA ALA A 41 1.83 -8.90 -14.00
C ALA A 41 1.75 -10.29 -13.37
N LYS A 42 2.92 -10.90 -13.16
CA LYS A 42 3.06 -12.24 -12.56
C LYS A 42 4.06 -12.18 -11.42
N PRO A 43 3.89 -12.99 -10.36
CA PRO A 43 4.89 -13.10 -9.33
C PRO A 43 6.23 -13.60 -9.91
N PRO A 44 7.36 -13.25 -9.28
CA PRO A 44 8.66 -13.77 -9.67
C PRO A 44 8.69 -15.30 -9.57
N PRO A 45 9.43 -15.99 -10.45
CA PRO A 45 9.71 -17.41 -10.28
C PRO A 45 10.35 -17.72 -8.92
N PRO A 46 10.23 -18.97 -8.42
CA PRO A 46 10.88 -19.37 -7.17
C PRO A 46 12.38 -19.06 -7.17
N GLY A 47 12.87 -18.46 -6.08
CA GLY A 47 14.28 -18.07 -5.92
C GLY A 47 14.69 -16.79 -6.66
N VAL A 48 13.77 -16.12 -7.35
CA VAL A 48 13.99 -14.78 -7.94
C VAL A 48 13.41 -13.72 -7.00
N SER A 49 14.21 -12.70 -6.71
CA SER A 49 13.76 -11.57 -5.89
C SER A 49 12.91 -10.57 -6.67
N ALA A 50 12.03 -9.87 -5.98
CA ALA A 50 11.15 -8.85 -6.54
C ALA A 50 11.92 -7.74 -7.25
N GLU A 51 13.07 -7.34 -6.71
CA GLU A 51 13.90 -6.26 -7.24
C GLU A 51 14.56 -6.66 -8.58
N ASN A 52 14.87 -7.94 -8.76
CA ASN A 52 15.41 -8.48 -10.01
C ASN A 52 14.34 -8.73 -11.06
N TRP A 53 13.13 -9.11 -10.64
CA TRP A 53 12.00 -9.39 -11.51
C TRP A 53 11.31 -8.12 -12.00
N PHE A 54 11.22 -7.10 -11.15
CA PHE A 54 10.63 -5.80 -11.46
C PHE A 54 11.69 -4.70 -11.30
N PRO A 55 12.34 -4.22 -12.38
CA PRO A 55 13.36 -3.19 -12.28
C PRO A 55 12.89 -1.90 -11.58
N SER A 56 11.62 -1.53 -11.73
CA SER A 56 11.05 -0.39 -11.02
C SER A 56 10.93 -0.60 -9.50
N VAL A 57 10.77 -1.84 -9.01
CA VAL A 57 10.74 -2.13 -7.57
C VAL A 57 12.06 -1.77 -6.93
N HIS A 58 13.19 -2.11 -7.57
CA HIS A 58 14.51 -1.73 -7.08
C HIS A 58 14.65 -0.21 -6.94
N VAL A 59 14.31 0.55 -7.98
CA VAL A 59 14.40 2.02 -7.96
C VAL A 59 13.48 2.62 -6.89
N ILE A 60 12.22 2.21 -6.86
CA ILE A 60 11.25 2.71 -5.88
C ILE A 60 11.73 2.41 -4.45
N GLN A 61 12.24 1.20 -4.20
CA GLN A 61 12.73 0.83 -2.88
C GLN A 61 13.92 1.69 -2.46
N THR A 62 14.91 1.88 -3.33
CA THR A 62 16.09 2.70 -3.02
C THR A 62 15.69 4.14 -2.68
N ASP A 63 14.83 4.76 -3.49
CA ASP A 63 14.40 6.14 -3.24
C ASP A 63 13.52 6.25 -1.99
N PHE A 64 12.61 5.29 -1.80
CA PHE A 64 11.70 5.26 -0.65
C PHE A 64 12.44 5.04 0.67
N ASP A 65 13.37 4.09 0.71
CA ASP A 65 14.24 3.83 1.89
C ASP A 65 15.20 5.00 2.13
N GLY A 66 15.55 5.76 1.08
CA GLY A 66 16.28 7.02 1.15
C GLY A 66 15.46 8.24 1.62
N GLY A 67 14.15 8.07 1.87
CA GLY A 67 13.26 9.12 2.36
C GLY A 67 12.70 10.04 1.28
N VAL A 68 12.80 9.67 0.00
CA VAL A 68 12.17 10.43 -1.10
C VAL A 68 10.65 10.28 -1.01
N PRO A 69 9.86 11.38 -1.02
CA PRO A 69 8.41 11.29 -0.96
C PRO A 69 7.83 10.52 -2.17
N PRO A 70 6.78 9.70 -1.99
CA PRO A 70 6.21 8.88 -3.08
C PRO A 70 5.86 9.66 -4.35
N ALA A 71 5.30 10.87 -4.21
CA ALA A 71 4.98 11.72 -5.35
C ALA A 71 6.23 12.14 -6.16
N GLN A 72 7.37 12.31 -5.50
CA GLN A 72 8.64 12.61 -6.17
C GLN A 72 9.21 11.35 -6.84
N ILE A 73 9.06 10.17 -6.24
CA ILE A 73 9.44 8.90 -6.87
C ILE A 73 8.67 8.67 -8.18
N VAL A 74 7.37 9.03 -8.23
CA VAL A 74 6.60 9.01 -9.48
C VAL A 74 7.27 9.86 -10.56
N GLN A 75 7.71 11.07 -10.23
CA GLN A 75 8.39 11.95 -11.19
C GLN A 75 9.75 11.40 -11.63
N ILE A 76 10.49 10.73 -10.73
CA ILE A 76 11.75 10.05 -11.08
C ILE A 76 11.49 8.94 -12.10
N LEU A 77 10.47 8.09 -11.88
CA LEU A 77 10.09 7.05 -12.84
C LEU A 77 9.68 7.63 -14.20
N VAL A 78 8.90 8.71 -14.22
CA VAL A 78 8.53 9.41 -15.45
C VAL A 78 9.75 9.97 -16.16
N GLY A 79 10.70 10.56 -15.43
CA GLY A 79 11.97 11.05 -15.98
C GLY A 79 12.84 9.94 -16.60
N MET A 80 12.65 8.69 -16.18
CA MET A 80 13.28 7.51 -16.77
C MET A 80 12.49 6.89 -17.94
N GLY A 81 11.38 7.52 -18.35
CA GLY A 81 10.57 7.09 -19.49
C GLY A 81 9.45 6.11 -19.15
N VAL A 82 9.13 5.89 -17.87
CA VAL A 82 7.91 5.15 -17.49
C VAL A 82 6.68 6.01 -17.79
N ASN A 83 5.62 5.40 -18.34
CA ASN A 83 4.36 6.10 -18.55
C ASN A 83 3.85 6.70 -17.20
N PRO A 84 3.31 7.94 -17.18
CA PRO A 84 2.88 8.59 -15.93
C PRO A 84 1.87 7.80 -15.10
N ASP A 85 0.87 7.19 -15.74
CA ASP A 85 -0.17 6.41 -15.03
C ASP A 85 0.40 5.10 -14.49
N ASP A 86 1.31 4.47 -15.24
CA ASP A 86 2.05 3.28 -14.79
C ASP A 86 2.97 3.61 -13.63
N ALA A 87 3.68 4.74 -13.68
CA ALA A 87 4.57 5.20 -12.62
C ALA A 87 3.80 5.45 -11.32
N ALA A 88 2.67 6.16 -11.41
CA ALA A 88 1.79 6.40 -10.27
C ALA A 88 1.24 5.07 -9.70
N THR A 89 0.82 4.15 -10.57
CA THR A 89 0.31 2.84 -10.17
C THR A 89 1.40 2.01 -9.48
N ARG A 90 2.60 1.92 -10.04
CA ARG A 90 3.73 1.18 -9.46
C ARG A 90 4.10 1.71 -8.08
N VAL A 91 4.18 3.03 -7.90
CA VAL A 91 4.52 3.63 -6.60
C VAL A 91 3.40 3.41 -5.59
N ARG A 92 2.12 3.61 -5.98
CA ARG A 92 0.96 3.34 -5.11
C ARG A 92 0.96 1.89 -4.62
N CYS A 93 1.13 0.94 -5.54
CA CYS A 93 1.17 -0.47 -5.21
C CYS A 93 2.39 -0.82 -4.35
N PHE A 94 3.56 -0.22 -4.60
CA PHE A 94 4.73 -0.44 -3.77
C PHE A 94 4.50 0.00 -2.33
N VAL A 95 3.94 1.20 -2.11
CA VAL A 95 3.68 1.71 -0.74
C VAL A 95 2.66 0.84 0.00
N ALA A 96 1.63 0.37 -0.70
CA ALA A 96 0.57 -0.44 -0.10
C ALA A 96 1.05 -1.85 0.28
N TYR A 97 1.92 -2.47 -0.52
CA TYR A 97 2.23 -3.89 -0.40
C TYR A 97 3.69 -4.19 -0.01
N GLN A 98 4.60 -3.22 -0.14
CA GLN A 98 6.03 -3.36 0.17
C GLN A 98 6.63 -4.69 -0.36
N PRO A 99 6.72 -4.86 -1.69
CA PRO A 99 7.09 -6.12 -2.34
C PRO A 99 8.57 -6.46 -2.18
N ARG A 100 9.01 -6.76 -0.95
CA ARG A 100 10.39 -7.14 -0.64
C ARG A 100 10.52 -8.66 -0.62
N GLY A 101 11.67 -9.18 -1.04
CA GLY A 101 12.02 -10.59 -0.92
C GLY A 101 11.77 -11.45 -2.18
N GLN A 102 11.81 -12.76 -1.99
CA GLN A 102 11.79 -13.76 -3.08
C GLN A 102 10.38 -14.26 -3.40
N GLY A 103 10.15 -14.67 -4.65
CA GLY A 103 8.99 -15.49 -5.01
C GLY A 103 9.02 -16.85 -4.30
N HIS A 104 7.83 -17.30 -3.86
CA HIS A 104 7.63 -18.60 -3.20
C HIS A 104 7.57 -19.75 -4.22
#